data_AF-A0A067STZ8-F1
#
_entry.id   AF-A0A067STZ8-F1
#
_cell.length_a   1.000
_cell.length_b   1.000
_cell.length_c   1.000
_cell.angle_alpha   90.00
_cell.angle_beta   90.00
_cell.angle_gamma   90.00
#
_symmetry.space_group_name_H-M   'P 1'
#
loop_
_entity.id
_entity.type
_entity.pdbx_description
1 polymer ?
#
loop_
_entity_poly.entity_id
_entity_poly.type
_entity_poly.pdbx_seq_one_letter_code
_entity_poly.pdbx_strand_id
1 'polypeptide(L)'
;MFALIIGIDDYQLNDIHPLCGPVADARAVATYLQDRLKAPRDHIAILENESATRAAILQELRRLANDSRIQRGDPIVIFFAGHGSEAAAPPEWETGGANTDVQLTLPHDVYCKSGGKVVAPIPDRTLGALIEAIAREKGDNILLIVDSCYSTSGKGFSDPSELVRSVPLPSDFQLHGRLDQEIWSLFPTNNGLRSRVLLSACGPSDQAREFEGRGRFTAALLDLLESCQIDKLRYCDIVSRMDINPKYVSMCLLMSSHFIFVC
;
A
#
# COMPACT_ATOMS: atom_id res chain seq x y z
N MET A 1 -11.76 0.21 -15.56
CA MET A 1 -10.88 0.38 -14.38
C MET A 1 -11.65 0.10 -13.10
N PHE A 2 -10.98 -0.54 -12.14
CA PHE A 2 -11.45 -0.83 -10.78
C PHE A 2 -10.42 -0.38 -9.75
N ALA A 3 -10.84 -0.11 -8.52
CA ALA A 3 -9.90 0.28 -7.47
C ALA A 3 -10.28 -0.23 -6.08
N LEU A 4 -9.24 -0.44 -5.26
CA LEU A 4 -9.31 -0.56 -3.81
C LEU A 4 -8.46 0.56 -3.21
N ILE A 5 -9.07 1.41 -2.39
CA ILE A 5 -8.43 2.59 -1.81
C ILE A 5 -8.55 2.48 -0.29
N ILE A 6 -7.42 2.52 0.39
CA ILE A 6 -7.33 2.30 1.84
C ILE A 6 -6.64 3.51 2.47
N GLY A 7 -7.27 4.13 3.46
CA GLY A 7 -6.72 5.23 4.26
C GLY A 7 -6.99 5.01 5.74
N ILE A 8 -5.94 5.01 6.56
CA ILE A 8 -6.07 4.73 8.00
C ILE A 8 -5.37 5.82 8.80
N ASP A 9 -6.16 6.75 9.31
CA ASP A 9 -5.74 7.79 10.26
C ASP A 9 -5.70 7.21 11.67
N ASP A 10 -6.79 6.52 12.05
CA ASP A 10 -7.01 6.04 13.41
C ASP A 10 -6.84 4.53 13.51
N TYR A 11 -6.18 4.07 14.58
CA TYR A 11 -5.98 2.65 14.90
C TYR A 11 -6.70 2.32 16.20
N GLN A 12 -7.32 1.14 16.26
CA GLN A 12 -8.07 0.71 17.44
C GLN A 12 -7.15 0.47 18.66
N LEU A 13 -5.88 0.12 18.42
CA LEU A 13 -4.90 -0.01 19.48
C LEU A 13 -4.39 1.38 19.90
N ASN A 14 -4.69 1.78 21.14
CA ASN A 14 -4.32 3.09 21.70
C ASN A 14 -2.80 3.39 21.71
N ASP A 15 -1.95 2.37 21.64
CA ASP A 15 -0.49 2.53 21.61
C ASP A 15 0.03 2.95 20.23
N ILE A 16 -0.80 2.87 19.19
CA ILE A 16 -0.50 3.41 17.86
C ILE A 16 -1.05 4.84 17.82
N HIS A 17 -0.16 5.80 17.63
CA HIS A 17 -0.55 7.19 17.50
C HIS A 17 -1.35 7.40 16.19
N PRO A 18 -2.38 8.26 16.19
CA PRO A 18 -3.13 8.54 14.99
C PRO A 18 -2.32 9.39 14.00
N LEU A 19 -2.65 9.24 12.72
CA LEU A 19 -2.22 10.07 11.60
C LEU A 19 -3.33 11.07 11.23
N CYS A 20 -3.07 12.01 10.33
CA CYS A 20 -4.07 12.98 9.89
C CYS A 20 -4.21 13.12 8.37
N GLY A 21 -3.35 12.45 7.60
CA GLY A 21 -3.36 12.48 6.13
C GLY A 21 -4.00 11.30 5.38
N PRO A 22 -3.91 10.04 5.84
CA PRO A 22 -4.27 8.86 5.04
C PRO A 22 -5.69 8.84 4.52
N VAL A 23 -6.69 9.21 5.33
CA VAL A 23 -8.08 9.30 4.89
C VAL A 23 -8.26 10.43 3.88
N ALA A 24 -7.63 11.59 4.11
CA ALA A 24 -7.67 12.71 3.17
C ALA A 24 -7.04 12.34 1.82
N ASP A 25 -5.92 11.61 1.84
CA ASP A 25 -5.24 11.08 0.66
C ASP A 25 -6.09 10.04 -0.08
N ALA A 26 -6.67 9.07 0.64
CA ALA A 26 -7.57 8.08 0.06
C ALA A 26 -8.75 8.74 -0.67
N ARG A 27 -9.39 9.72 -0.04
CA ARG A 27 -10.50 10.48 -0.64
C ARG A 27 -10.06 11.29 -1.86
N ALA A 28 -8.88 11.90 -1.82
CA ALA A 28 -8.35 12.66 -2.94
C ALA A 28 -8.05 11.76 -4.14
N VAL A 29 -7.43 10.60 -3.93
CA VAL A 29 -7.20 9.59 -4.98
C VAL A 29 -8.53 9.09 -5.54
N ALA A 30 -9.50 8.75 -4.68
CA ALA A 30 -10.83 8.31 -5.12
C ALA A 30 -11.52 9.36 -5.99
N THR A 31 -11.47 10.63 -5.56
CA THR A 31 -12.02 11.77 -6.29
C THR A 31 -11.34 11.92 -7.64
N TYR A 32 -10.01 11.84 -7.71
CA TYR A 32 -9.28 11.90 -8.97
C TYR A 32 -9.71 10.79 -9.94
N LEU A 33 -9.79 9.53 -9.47
CA LEU A 33 -10.22 8.40 -10.31
C LEU A 33 -11.66 8.58 -10.83
N GLN A 34 -12.57 9.09 -10.00
CA GLN A 34 -13.97 9.31 -10.39
C GLN A 34 -14.13 10.52 -11.32
N ASP A 35 -13.56 11.66 -10.96
CA ASP A 35 -13.85 12.93 -11.62
C ASP A 35 -12.97 13.16 -12.84
N ARG A 36 -11.70 12.75 -12.79
CA ARG A 36 -10.76 12.91 -13.90
C ARG A 36 -10.73 11.69 -14.81
N LEU A 37 -10.65 10.49 -14.25
CA LEU A 37 -10.59 9.25 -15.03
C LEU A 37 -11.97 8.61 -15.29
N LYS A 38 -13.06 9.24 -14.82
CA LYS A 38 -14.44 8.81 -15.07
C LYS A 38 -14.72 7.37 -14.65
N ALA A 39 -14.00 6.88 -13.63
CA ALA A 39 -14.24 5.56 -13.07
C ALA A 39 -15.63 5.51 -12.39
N PRO A 40 -16.46 4.49 -12.68
CA PRO A 40 -17.73 4.31 -12.00
C PRO A 40 -17.55 4.16 -10.48
N ARG A 41 -18.44 4.76 -9.70
CA ARG A 41 -18.35 4.74 -8.23
C ARG A 41 -18.40 3.32 -7.66
N ASP A 42 -19.22 2.46 -8.24
CA ASP A 42 -19.40 1.05 -7.85
C ASP A 42 -18.24 0.14 -8.31
N HIS A 43 -17.23 0.70 -8.99
CA HIS A 43 -15.96 0.04 -9.30
C HIS A 43 -14.86 0.37 -8.28
N ILE A 44 -15.10 1.31 -7.36
CA ILE A 44 -14.12 1.77 -6.37
C ILE A 44 -14.61 1.35 -4.98
N ALA A 45 -13.85 0.47 -4.33
CA ALA A 45 -14.01 0.20 -2.91
C ALA A 45 -13.10 1.15 -2.11
N ILE A 46 -13.66 1.78 -1.09
CA ILE A 46 -12.92 2.68 -0.18
C ILE A 46 -13.06 2.13 1.23
N LEU A 47 -11.92 1.88 1.89
CA LEU A 47 -11.83 1.48 3.29
C LEU A 47 -11.12 2.57 4.08
N GLU A 48 -11.85 3.21 4.98
CA GLU A 48 -11.36 4.27 5.86
C GLU A 48 -11.44 3.83 7.32
N ASN A 49 -10.40 4.08 8.10
CA ASN A 49 -10.35 3.86 9.56
C ASN A 49 -10.98 2.53 9.98
N GLU A 50 -12.09 2.55 10.72
CA GLU A 50 -12.76 1.38 11.31
C GLU A 50 -13.21 0.35 10.27
N SER A 51 -13.41 0.77 9.02
CA SER A 51 -13.74 -0.14 7.92
C SER A 51 -12.50 -0.82 7.31
N ALA A 52 -11.31 -0.26 7.50
CA ALA A 52 -10.03 -0.80 7.03
C ALA A 52 -9.45 -1.86 7.97
N THR A 53 -10.28 -2.81 8.37
CA THR A 53 -9.86 -3.98 9.14
C THR A 53 -9.02 -4.93 8.30
N ARG A 54 -8.22 -5.78 8.95
CA ARG A 54 -7.45 -6.84 8.28
C ARG A 54 -8.35 -7.69 7.40
N ALA A 55 -9.50 -8.10 7.94
CA ALA A 55 -10.45 -8.96 7.23
C ALA A 55 -11.02 -8.27 5.98
N ALA A 56 -11.42 -7.00 6.11
CA ALA A 56 -11.96 -6.22 4.99
C ALA A 56 -10.94 -6.00 3.88
N ILE A 57 -9.69 -5.65 4.23
CA ILE A 57 -8.61 -5.45 3.25
C ILE A 57 -8.35 -6.75 2.46
N LEU A 58 -8.19 -7.88 3.16
CA LEU A 58 -7.97 -9.17 2.50
C LEU A 58 -9.18 -9.61 1.67
N GLN A 59 -10.40 -9.32 2.13
CA GLN A 59 -11.63 -9.61 1.40
C GLN A 59 -11.72 -8.80 0.10
N GLU A 60 -11.42 -7.50 0.13
CA GLU A 60 -11.48 -6.65 -1.06
C GLU A 60 -10.40 -7.01 -2.10
N LEU A 61 -9.20 -7.38 -1.66
CA LEU A 61 -8.18 -7.93 -2.56
C LEU A 61 -8.65 -9.22 -3.25
N ARG A 62 -9.29 -10.13 -2.50
CA ARG A 62 -9.91 -11.33 -3.08
C ARG A 62 -11.07 -10.99 -4.01
N ARG A 63 -11.87 -9.96 -3.69
CA ARG A 63 -12.97 -9.51 -4.54
C ARG A 63 -12.44 -9.07 -5.91
N LEU A 64 -11.34 -8.31 -5.97
CA LEU A 64 -10.73 -7.91 -7.25
C LEU A 64 -10.35 -9.11 -8.14
N ALA A 65 -9.84 -10.20 -7.55
CA ALA A 65 -9.53 -11.41 -8.32
C ALA A 65 -10.80 -12.14 -8.82
N ASN A 66 -11.91 -12.06 -8.10
CA ASN A 66 -13.13 -12.85 -8.36
C ASN A 66 -14.28 -12.08 -9.02
N ASP A 67 -14.22 -10.75 -9.08
CA ASP A 67 -15.29 -9.93 -9.62
C ASP A 67 -15.41 -10.11 -11.14
N SER A 68 -16.55 -10.66 -11.58
CA SER A 68 -16.80 -10.96 -12.99
C SER A 68 -16.94 -9.73 -13.88
N ARG A 69 -17.14 -8.54 -13.29
CA ARG A 69 -17.18 -7.28 -14.03
C ARG A 69 -15.80 -6.87 -14.55
N ILE A 70 -14.74 -7.29 -13.85
CA ILE A 70 -13.35 -7.00 -14.22
C ILE A 70 -12.91 -7.98 -15.31
N GLN A 71 -12.69 -7.45 -16.51
CA GLN A 71 -12.17 -8.20 -17.64
C GLN A 71 -10.64 -8.29 -17.60
N ARG A 72 -10.08 -9.28 -18.29
CA ARG A 72 -8.62 -9.39 -18.40
C ARG A 72 -8.07 -8.16 -19.14
N GLY A 73 -7.08 -7.51 -18.55
CA GLY A 73 -6.45 -6.28 -19.06
C GLY A 73 -7.08 -5.00 -18.51
N ASP A 74 -8.24 -5.06 -17.84
CA ASP A 74 -8.82 -3.89 -17.17
C ASP A 74 -7.84 -3.33 -16.15
N PRO A 75 -7.66 -1.99 -16.09
CA PRO A 75 -6.78 -1.42 -15.09
C PRO A 75 -7.31 -1.60 -13.66
N ILE A 76 -6.42 -1.98 -12.75
CA ILE A 76 -6.71 -2.12 -11.33
C ILE A 76 -5.78 -1.21 -10.53
N VAL A 77 -6.34 -0.34 -9.69
CA VAL A 77 -5.58 0.52 -8.78
C VAL A 77 -5.75 0.05 -7.36
N ILE A 78 -4.66 -0.19 -6.65
CA ILE A 78 -4.66 -0.47 -5.22
C ILE A 78 -3.88 0.66 -4.55
N PHE A 79 -4.54 1.44 -3.71
CA PHE A 79 -3.93 2.54 -2.96
C PHE A 79 -3.97 2.22 -1.47
N PHE A 80 -2.85 2.40 -0.79
CA PHE A 80 -2.75 2.33 0.66
C PHE A 80 -2.02 3.54 1.20
N ALA A 81 -2.64 4.20 2.18
CA ALA A 81 -2.01 5.17 3.07
C ALA A 81 -2.30 4.80 4.53
N GLY A 82 -1.29 4.89 5.38
CA GLY A 82 -1.37 4.52 6.79
C GLY A 82 0.01 4.16 7.33
N HIS A 83 0.05 3.61 8.55
CA HIS A 83 1.28 3.10 9.13
C HIS A 83 1.70 1.78 8.49
N GLY A 84 3.00 1.69 8.26
CA GLY A 84 3.70 0.42 8.08
C GLY A 84 4.63 0.14 9.25
N SER A 85 5.16 -1.07 9.25
CA SER A 85 6.19 -1.48 10.19
C SER A 85 7.09 -2.55 9.57
N GLU A 86 8.07 -3.01 10.33
CA GLU A 86 8.97 -4.08 9.97
C GLU A 86 9.10 -5.07 11.13
N ALA A 87 9.35 -6.33 10.80
CA ALA A 87 9.67 -7.35 11.77
C ALA A 87 10.64 -8.36 11.17
N ALA A 88 11.41 -9.05 12.02
CA ALA A 88 12.26 -10.13 11.56
C ALA A 88 11.43 -11.20 10.84
N ALA A 89 11.92 -11.65 9.68
CA ALA A 89 11.30 -12.75 8.96
C ALA A 89 11.33 -14.02 9.84
N PRO A 90 10.21 -14.76 9.91
CA PRO A 90 10.17 -16.02 10.65
C PRO A 90 11.10 -17.05 10.00
N PRO A 91 11.75 -17.94 10.79
CA PRO A 91 12.70 -18.94 10.27
C PRO A 91 12.12 -19.85 9.19
N GLU A 92 10.80 -20.05 9.17
CA GLU A 92 10.08 -20.86 8.19
C GLU A 92 9.96 -20.20 6.81
N TRP A 93 10.29 -18.90 6.69
CA TRP A 93 10.23 -18.20 5.41
C TRP A 93 11.58 -18.30 4.70
N GLU A 94 11.54 -18.72 3.43
CA GLU A 94 12.73 -18.88 2.57
C GLU A 94 13.39 -17.53 2.17
N THR A 95 12.93 -16.42 2.74
CA THR A 95 13.39 -15.07 2.44
C THR A 95 14.72 -14.77 3.12
N GLY A 96 15.82 -15.10 2.43
CA GLY A 96 17.09 -14.37 2.56
C GLY A 96 17.86 -14.49 3.87
N GLY A 97 17.94 -15.67 4.49
CA GLY A 97 18.85 -15.92 5.61
C GLY A 97 18.51 -15.17 6.91
N ALA A 98 19.28 -15.42 7.96
CA ALA A 98 19.11 -14.71 9.23
C ALA A 98 19.40 -13.21 9.03
N ASN A 99 18.46 -12.33 9.43
CA ASN A 99 18.51 -10.85 9.40
C ASN A 99 17.83 -10.15 8.21
N THR A 100 16.81 -10.74 7.59
CA THR A 100 15.91 -10.01 6.69
C THR A 100 14.65 -9.58 7.43
N ASP A 101 14.39 -8.27 7.44
CA ASP A 101 13.12 -7.73 7.91
C ASP A 101 12.08 -7.80 6.80
N VAL A 102 10.85 -8.14 7.19
CA VAL A 102 9.68 -8.18 6.32
C VAL A 102 8.81 -6.96 6.56
N GLN A 103 8.30 -6.40 5.48
CA GLN A 103 7.46 -5.21 5.50
C GLN A 103 6.03 -5.58 5.87
N LEU A 104 5.44 -4.79 6.76
CA LEU A 104 4.14 -5.06 7.36
C LEU A 104 3.21 -3.86 7.16
N THR A 105 2.09 -4.09 6.49
CA THR A 105 0.97 -3.15 6.41
C THR A 105 0.11 -3.30 7.66
N LEU A 106 -0.17 -2.19 8.36
CA LEU A 106 -0.97 -2.22 9.58
C LEU A 106 -2.45 -1.91 9.28
N PRO A 107 -3.39 -2.85 9.50
CA PRO A 107 -4.82 -2.55 9.46
C PRO A 107 -5.28 -1.81 10.72
N HIS A 108 -6.47 -1.22 10.68
CA HIS A 108 -7.05 -0.46 11.81
C HIS A 108 -7.14 -1.30 13.09
N ASP A 109 -7.54 -2.57 12.97
CA ASP A 109 -7.76 -3.50 14.06
C ASP A 109 -6.51 -4.31 14.45
N VAL A 110 -5.32 -3.91 13.99
CA VAL A 110 -4.07 -4.61 14.31
C VAL A 110 -3.90 -4.73 15.83
N TYR A 111 -3.45 -5.91 16.27
CA TYR A 111 -3.33 -6.30 17.69
C TYR A 111 -4.60 -6.34 18.53
N CYS A 112 -5.76 -6.05 17.95
CA CYS A 112 -7.01 -6.19 18.68
C CYS A 112 -7.36 -7.67 18.87
N LYS A 113 -7.99 -7.99 20.00
CA LYS A 113 -8.49 -9.34 20.26
C LYS A 113 -9.81 -9.53 19.52
N SER A 114 -9.85 -10.45 18.58
CA SER A 114 -11.05 -10.85 17.84
C SER A 114 -11.20 -12.37 17.88
N GLY A 115 -12.32 -12.86 18.42
CA GLY A 115 -12.59 -14.30 18.49
C GLY A 115 -11.54 -15.13 19.25
N GLY A 116 -10.90 -14.55 20.27
CA GLY A 116 -9.84 -15.21 21.05
C GLY A 116 -8.46 -15.25 20.36
N LYS A 117 -8.31 -14.62 19.19
CA LYS A 117 -7.03 -14.44 18.50
C LYS A 117 -6.68 -12.96 18.42
N VAL A 118 -5.39 -12.67 18.35
CA VAL A 118 -4.88 -11.32 18.11
C VAL A 118 -4.81 -11.10 16.59
N VAL A 119 -5.33 -9.98 16.12
CA VAL A 119 -5.27 -9.62 14.70
C VAL A 119 -3.83 -9.29 14.33
N ALA A 120 -3.26 -10.06 13.39
CA ALA A 120 -1.91 -9.85 12.90
C ALA A 120 -1.85 -8.69 11.87
N PRO A 121 -0.68 -8.05 11.67
CA PRO A 121 -0.48 -7.20 10.50
C PRO A 121 -0.60 -8.00 9.19
N ILE A 122 -0.55 -7.31 8.05
CA ILE A 122 -0.54 -7.92 6.71
C ILE A 122 0.89 -7.86 6.17
N PRO A 123 1.59 -9.00 6.06
CA PRO A 123 2.92 -9.04 5.46
C PRO A 123 2.90 -8.75 3.95
N ASP A 124 3.97 -8.14 3.46
CA ASP A 124 4.24 -7.93 2.04
C ASP A 124 4.11 -9.21 1.20
N ARG A 125 4.50 -10.37 1.74
CA ARG A 125 4.31 -11.69 1.13
C ARG A 125 2.83 -12.04 0.96
N THR A 126 2.00 -11.76 1.97
CA THR A 126 0.54 -11.98 1.89
C THR A 126 -0.08 -11.05 0.85
N LEU A 127 0.25 -9.75 0.91
CA LEU A 127 -0.21 -8.77 -0.07
C LEU A 127 0.24 -9.16 -1.49
N GLY A 128 1.50 -9.57 -1.64
CA GLY A 128 2.08 -9.99 -2.90
C GLY A 128 1.41 -11.22 -3.49
N ALA A 129 1.09 -12.23 -2.68
CA ALA A 129 0.36 -13.42 -3.11
C ALA A 129 -1.06 -13.10 -3.57
N LEU A 130 -1.77 -12.19 -2.88
CA LEU A 130 -3.10 -11.76 -3.29
C LEU A 130 -3.08 -10.95 -4.59
N ILE A 131 -2.08 -10.08 -4.77
CA ILE A 131 -1.92 -9.34 -6.03
C ILE A 131 -1.54 -10.29 -7.17
N GLU A 132 -0.72 -11.30 -6.92
CA GLU A 132 -0.43 -12.34 -7.93
C GLU A 132 -1.69 -13.11 -8.33
N ALA A 133 -2.59 -13.38 -7.38
CA ALA A 133 -3.90 -13.98 -7.68
C ALA A 133 -4.75 -13.06 -8.58
N ILE A 134 -4.78 -11.75 -8.30
CA ILE A 134 -5.45 -10.77 -9.17
C ILE A 134 -4.81 -10.79 -10.56
N ALA A 135 -3.48 -10.75 -10.66
CA ALA A 135 -2.78 -10.73 -11.94
C ALA A 135 -3.01 -11.99 -12.78
N ARG A 136 -3.07 -13.15 -12.12
CA ARG A 136 -3.38 -14.42 -12.77
C ARG A 136 -4.76 -14.40 -13.41
N GLU A 137 -5.77 -13.88 -12.72
CA GLU A 137 -7.16 -13.87 -13.21
C GLU A 137 -7.45 -12.70 -14.17
N LYS A 138 -6.92 -11.51 -13.86
CA LYS A 138 -7.28 -10.23 -14.50
C LYS A 138 -6.17 -9.62 -15.36
N GLY A 139 -4.96 -10.17 -15.36
CA GLY A 139 -3.80 -9.58 -16.04
C GLY A 139 -3.02 -8.62 -15.13
N ASP A 140 -1.83 -8.23 -15.59
CA ASP A 140 -0.82 -7.49 -14.84
C ASP A 140 -0.94 -5.96 -14.94
N ASN A 141 -2.08 -5.45 -15.43
CA ASN A 141 -2.41 -4.02 -15.46
C ASN A 141 -2.84 -3.52 -14.06
N ILE A 142 -1.96 -3.76 -13.08
CA ILE A 142 -2.18 -3.49 -11.66
C ILE A 142 -1.19 -2.42 -11.22
N LEU A 143 -1.71 -1.29 -10.74
CA LEU A 143 -0.94 -0.23 -10.10
C LEU A 143 -1.14 -0.31 -8.58
N LEU A 144 -0.08 -0.61 -7.84
CA LEU A 144 -0.03 -0.54 -6.39
C LEU A 144 0.66 0.78 -5.99
N ILE A 145 -0.03 1.60 -5.20
CA ILE A 145 0.47 2.85 -4.65
C ILE A 145 0.48 2.72 -3.13
N VAL A 146 1.65 2.93 -2.53
CA VAL A 146 1.86 2.79 -1.08
C VAL A 146 2.46 4.08 -0.54
N ASP A 147 1.66 4.85 0.18
CA ASP A 147 2.10 6.03 0.93
C ASP A 147 2.21 5.69 2.42
N SER A 148 3.24 4.91 2.73
CA SER A 148 3.52 4.34 4.04
C SER A 148 5.03 4.14 4.20
N CYS A 149 5.49 3.92 5.43
CA CYS A 149 6.87 3.53 5.72
C CYS A 149 6.98 2.25 6.50
N TYR A 150 8.02 1.49 6.20
CA TYR A 150 8.30 0.22 6.88
C TYR A 150 9.54 0.32 7.78
N SER A 151 10.49 1.19 7.43
CA SER A 151 11.69 1.42 8.22
C SER A 151 11.41 2.33 9.41
N THR A 152 11.77 1.85 10.60
CA THR A 152 11.73 2.60 11.85
C THR A 152 13.06 3.30 12.17
N SER A 153 14.10 3.01 11.37
CA SER A 153 15.47 3.47 11.59
C SER A 153 15.81 4.86 11.00
N GLY A 154 14.82 5.52 10.38
CA GLY A 154 15.01 6.84 9.77
C GLY A 154 15.40 7.93 10.77
N LYS A 155 16.35 8.80 10.38
CA LYS A 155 16.77 9.94 11.19
C LYS A 155 15.61 10.93 11.32
N GLY A 156 15.06 11.06 12.53
CA GLY A 156 14.03 12.04 12.85
C GLY A 156 14.49 13.46 12.50
N PHE A 157 13.65 14.20 11.77
CA PHE A 157 13.77 15.65 11.66
C PHE A 157 12.87 16.30 12.71
N SER A 158 13.26 17.51 13.12
CA SER A 158 12.90 18.20 14.35
C SER A 158 11.55 18.94 14.33
N ASP A 159 10.69 18.73 13.34
CA ASP A 159 9.41 19.44 13.23
C ASP A 159 8.28 18.61 13.87
N PRO A 160 7.67 19.06 14.98
CA PRO A 160 6.55 18.38 15.63
C PRO A 160 5.28 18.30 14.78
N SER A 161 5.19 19.09 13.70
CA SER A 161 4.06 19.07 12.76
C SER A 161 4.17 17.99 11.68
N GLU A 162 5.32 17.33 11.55
CA GLU A 162 5.50 16.23 10.60
C GLU A 162 5.29 14.89 11.29
N LEU A 163 4.26 14.16 10.87
CA LEU A 163 4.03 12.77 11.27
C LEU A 163 4.73 11.84 10.29
N VAL A 164 5.26 10.71 10.79
CA VAL A 164 5.86 9.66 9.96
C VAL A 164 4.87 8.51 9.87
N ARG A 165 4.66 7.99 8.66
CA ARG A 165 3.77 6.87 8.39
C ARG A 165 4.40 5.51 8.72
N SER A 166 5.07 5.41 9.86
CA SER A 166 5.56 4.15 10.43
C SER A 166 5.48 4.17 11.95
N VAL A 167 5.28 3.00 12.53
CA VAL A 167 5.25 2.80 13.98
C VAL A 167 6.01 1.52 14.32
N PRO A 168 6.87 1.51 15.35
CA PRO A 168 7.53 0.27 15.77
C PRO A 168 6.49 -0.69 16.35
N LEU A 169 6.70 -1.99 16.12
CA LEU A 169 5.91 -3.01 16.79
C LEU A 169 6.34 -3.18 18.25
N PRO A 170 5.48 -3.75 19.10
CA PRO A 170 5.87 -4.16 20.45
C PRO A 170 7.14 -5.00 20.43
N SER A 171 8.01 -4.84 21.42
CA SER A 171 9.33 -5.50 21.47
C SER A 171 9.25 -7.02 21.58
N ASP A 172 8.12 -7.56 22.01
CA ASP A 172 7.82 -8.98 22.10
C ASP A 172 7.07 -9.51 20.85
N PHE A 173 6.84 -8.67 19.84
CA PHE A 173 6.20 -9.10 18.61
C PHE A 173 7.05 -10.14 17.88
N GLN A 174 6.39 -11.23 17.49
CA GLN A 174 6.97 -12.24 16.62
C GLN A 174 5.99 -12.56 15.49
N LEU A 175 6.46 -12.41 14.26
CA LEU A 175 5.69 -12.81 13.10
C LEU A 175 5.66 -14.34 13.04
N HIS A 176 4.45 -14.93 13.00
CA HIS A 176 4.31 -16.38 13.01
C HIS A 176 4.50 -16.95 11.60
N GLY A 177 5.42 -17.91 11.40
CA GLY A 177 5.79 -18.42 10.06
C GLY A 177 4.65 -19.04 9.25
N ARG A 178 3.58 -19.50 9.92
CA ARG A 178 2.36 -20.05 9.28
C ARG A 178 1.26 -19.02 9.02
N LEU A 179 1.48 -17.75 9.33
CA LEU A 179 0.51 -16.70 9.06
C LEU A 179 0.18 -16.67 7.56
N ASP A 180 -1.12 -16.74 7.24
CA ASP A 180 -1.65 -16.74 5.88
C ASP A 180 -1.07 -17.82 4.95
N GLN A 181 -0.63 -18.95 5.50
CA GLN A 181 0.00 -20.03 4.73
C GLN A 181 -0.83 -20.49 3.54
N GLU A 182 -2.14 -20.58 3.72
CA GLU A 182 -3.11 -20.90 2.68
C GLU A 182 -3.15 -19.87 1.54
N ILE A 183 -2.77 -18.62 1.79
CA ILE A 183 -2.76 -17.55 0.79
C ILE A 183 -1.51 -17.66 -0.08
N TRP A 184 -0.33 -17.64 0.54
CA TRP A 184 0.94 -17.61 -0.20
C TRP A 184 1.38 -18.98 -0.73
N SER A 185 0.83 -20.09 -0.23
CA SER A 185 1.08 -21.41 -0.82
C SER A 185 0.36 -21.61 -2.16
N LEU A 186 -0.78 -20.95 -2.37
CA LEU A 186 -1.54 -21.04 -3.63
C LEU A 186 -0.95 -20.19 -4.75
N PHE A 187 -0.29 -19.09 -4.38
CA PHE A 187 0.29 -18.12 -5.30
C PHE A 187 1.73 -17.81 -4.86
N PRO A 188 2.67 -18.74 -5.08
CA PRO A 188 4.06 -18.46 -4.76
C PRO A 188 4.53 -17.26 -5.59
N THR A 189 5.21 -16.31 -4.94
CA THR A 189 5.69 -15.05 -5.52
C THR A 189 6.88 -15.25 -6.47
N ASN A 190 6.87 -16.32 -7.27
CA ASN A 190 7.94 -16.71 -8.19
C ASN A 190 8.11 -15.74 -9.37
N ASN A 191 7.10 -14.90 -9.64
CA ASN A 191 7.13 -13.87 -10.68
C ASN A 191 7.71 -12.52 -10.21
N GLY A 192 8.09 -12.41 -8.94
CA GLY A 192 8.60 -11.15 -8.37
C GLY A 192 7.62 -10.00 -8.58
N LEU A 193 8.12 -8.85 -9.05
CA LEU A 193 7.33 -7.64 -9.30
C LEU A 193 6.71 -7.60 -10.71
N ARG A 194 6.71 -8.70 -11.47
CA ARG A 194 6.18 -8.71 -12.84
C ARG A 194 4.65 -8.57 -12.91
N SER A 195 3.94 -8.87 -11.83
CA SER A 195 2.48 -8.82 -11.77
C SER A 195 1.88 -7.43 -11.55
N ARG A 196 2.70 -6.41 -11.25
CA ARG A 196 2.22 -5.05 -10.94
C ARG A 196 3.29 -3.99 -11.19
N VAL A 197 2.86 -2.73 -11.24
CA VAL A 197 3.72 -1.57 -11.02
C VAL A 197 3.56 -1.12 -9.57
N LEU A 198 4.67 -0.86 -8.86
CA LEU A 198 4.65 -0.32 -7.50
C LEU A 198 5.21 1.11 -7.48
N LEU A 199 4.43 2.02 -6.91
CA LEU A 199 4.85 3.35 -6.47
C LEU A 199 4.85 3.38 -4.94
N SER A 200 6.04 3.54 -4.34
CA SER A 200 6.18 3.65 -2.88
C SER A 200 6.73 5.02 -2.49
N ALA A 201 6.14 5.62 -1.47
CA ALA A 201 6.59 6.88 -0.86
C ALA A 201 7.97 6.78 -0.20
N CYS A 202 8.47 5.57 0.09
CA CYS A 202 9.79 5.40 0.69
C CYS A 202 10.59 4.28 0.05
N GLY A 203 11.90 4.51 -0.05
CA GLY A 203 12.92 3.48 -0.17
C GLY A 203 13.30 2.88 1.20
N PRO A 204 14.26 1.93 1.24
CA PRO A 204 14.63 1.21 2.46
C PRO A 204 15.15 2.09 3.62
N SER A 205 15.66 3.28 3.31
CA SER A 205 16.30 4.18 4.29
C SER A 205 15.55 5.50 4.51
N ASP A 206 14.36 5.64 3.93
CA ASP A 206 13.62 6.91 3.86
C ASP A 206 12.30 6.85 4.61
N GLN A 207 11.71 8.03 4.85
CA GLN A 207 10.47 8.19 5.61
C GLN A 207 9.38 8.87 4.78
N ALA A 208 8.19 8.28 4.78
CA ALA A 208 6.94 8.79 4.24
C ALA A 208 6.31 9.64 5.32
N ARG A 209 6.05 10.91 4.99
CA ARG A 209 5.74 11.96 5.94
C ARG A 209 4.45 12.67 5.59
N GLU A 210 3.81 13.16 6.63
CA GLU A 210 2.64 14.02 6.54
C GLU A 210 3.05 15.47 6.69
N PHE A 211 2.37 16.32 5.93
CA PHE A 211 2.47 17.77 6.05
C PHE A 211 1.10 18.35 5.73
N GLU A 212 0.60 19.25 6.59
CA GLU A 212 -0.70 19.92 6.43
C GLU A 212 -1.89 18.95 6.20
N GLY A 213 -1.89 17.81 6.90
CA GLY A 213 -2.99 16.84 6.81
C GLY A 213 -3.02 16.03 5.51
N ARG A 214 -1.88 15.90 4.81
CA ARG A 214 -1.72 15.09 3.59
C ARG A 214 -0.37 14.38 3.60
N GLY A 215 -0.28 13.24 2.92
CA GLY A 215 0.99 12.60 2.63
C GLY A 215 1.75 13.40 1.58
N ARG A 216 3.02 13.75 1.85
CA ARG A 216 3.86 14.51 0.90
C ARG A 216 3.94 13.83 -0.46
N PHE A 217 4.03 12.50 -0.46
CA PHE A 217 4.08 11.70 -1.68
C PHE A 217 2.74 11.74 -2.43
N THR A 218 1.62 11.44 -1.76
CA THR A 218 0.31 11.44 -2.42
C THR A 218 -0.08 12.81 -2.96
N ALA A 219 0.20 13.89 -2.21
CA ALA A 219 -0.06 15.25 -2.67
C ALA A 219 0.70 15.56 -3.97
N ALA A 220 2.02 15.36 -3.98
CA ALA A 220 2.84 15.62 -5.16
C ALA A 220 2.50 14.71 -6.36
N LEU A 221 2.09 13.46 -6.10
CA LEU A 221 1.63 12.55 -7.15
C LEU A 221 0.35 13.08 -7.79
N LEU A 222 -0.63 13.51 -6.98
CA LEU A 222 -1.89 14.06 -7.50
C LEU A 222 -1.65 15.37 -8.27
N ASP A 223 -0.80 16.27 -7.78
CA ASP A 223 -0.44 17.51 -8.48
C ASP A 223 0.17 17.23 -9.87
N LEU A 224 1.04 16.23 -9.97
CA LEU A 224 1.59 15.78 -11.25
C LEU A 224 0.49 15.22 -12.17
N LEU A 225 -0.38 14.36 -11.63
CA LEU A 225 -1.43 13.71 -12.41
C LEU A 225 -2.48 14.71 -12.90
N GLU A 226 -2.78 15.76 -12.13
CA GLU A 226 -3.71 16.83 -12.50
C GLU A 226 -3.13 17.80 -13.54
N SER A 227 -1.83 18.04 -13.50
CA SER A 227 -1.13 18.96 -14.41
C SER A 227 -0.76 18.33 -15.76
N CYS A 228 -0.84 17.01 -15.89
CA CYS A 228 -0.44 16.28 -17.10
C CYS A 228 -1.62 15.65 -17.85
N GLN A 229 -1.43 15.44 -19.16
CA GLN A 229 -2.24 14.52 -19.95
C GLN A 229 -1.80 13.09 -19.62
N ILE A 230 -2.62 12.34 -18.89
CA ILE A 230 -2.25 11.03 -18.33
C ILE A 230 -1.89 10.00 -19.40
N ASP A 231 -2.49 10.10 -20.59
CA ASP A 231 -2.21 9.28 -21.77
C ASP A 231 -0.79 9.46 -22.33
N LYS A 232 -0.08 10.49 -21.88
CA LYS A 232 1.31 10.79 -22.27
C LYS A 232 2.31 10.57 -21.15
N LEU A 233 1.86 10.15 -19.97
CA LEU A 233 2.72 9.92 -18.82
C LEU A 233 3.08 8.43 -18.73
N ARG A 234 4.38 8.12 -18.75
CA ARG A 234 4.86 6.77 -18.46
C ARG A 234 5.11 6.62 -16.97
N TYR A 235 4.94 5.43 -16.43
CA TYR A 235 5.26 5.15 -15.03
C TYR A 235 6.72 5.52 -14.71
N CYS A 236 7.65 5.26 -15.63
CA CYS A 236 9.07 5.62 -15.48
C CYS A 236 9.33 7.13 -15.41
N ASP A 237 8.42 7.95 -15.93
CA ASP A 237 8.54 9.40 -15.93
C ASP A 237 7.91 10.04 -14.69
N ILE A 238 7.12 9.29 -13.90
CA ILE A 238 6.49 9.81 -12.67
C ILE A 238 7.58 10.30 -11.70
N VAL A 239 8.61 9.47 -11.49
CA VAL A 239 9.67 9.76 -10.51
C VAL A 239 10.42 11.04 -10.84
N SER A 240 10.69 11.27 -12.13
CA SER A 240 11.47 12.43 -12.57
C SER A 240 10.63 13.70 -12.75
N ARG A 241 9.30 13.59 -12.76
CA ARG A 241 8.39 14.72 -12.98
C ARG A 241 7.63 15.18 -11.75
N MET A 242 7.57 14.37 -10.69
CA MET A 242 7.03 14.81 -9.41
C MET A 242 7.92 15.91 -8.83
N ASP A 243 7.35 17.08 -8.57
CA ASP A 243 8.03 18.18 -7.86
C ASP A 243 8.01 17.87 -6.36
N ILE A 244 8.82 16.90 -5.96
CA ILE A 244 8.98 16.51 -4.57
C ILE A 244 10.43 16.71 -4.16
N ASN A 245 10.64 17.47 -3.09
CA ASN A 245 11.98 17.73 -2.62
C ASN A 245 12.60 16.41 -2.12
N PRO A 246 13.71 15.94 -2.74
CA PRO A 246 14.31 14.62 -2.46
C PRO A 246 14.86 14.50 -1.04
N LYS A 247 14.95 15.60 -0.29
CA LYS A 247 15.27 15.58 1.14
C LYS A 247 14.16 14.95 1.99
N TYR A 248 12.90 14.98 1.52
CA TYR A 248 11.72 14.58 2.30
C TYR A 248 11.02 13.34 1.78
N VAL A 249 11.32 12.90 0.55
CA VAL A 249 10.79 11.67 -0.05
C VAL A 249 11.83 11.08 -1.00
N SER A 250 12.21 9.83 -0.76
CA SER A 250 12.88 9.00 -1.75
C SER A 250 11.85 8.01 -2.27
N MET A 251 11.29 8.33 -3.43
CA MET A 251 10.32 7.47 -4.08
C MET A 251 11.00 6.21 -4.60
N CYS A 252 10.40 5.04 -4.34
CA CYS A 252 10.80 3.81 -5.00
C CYS A 252 9.75 3.44 -6.05
N LEU A 253 10.17 3.48 -7.30
CA LEU A 253 9.42 2.92 -8.42
C LEU A 253 10.01 1.56 -8.75
N LEU A 254 9.20 0.51 -8.63
CA LEU A 254 9.55 -0.82 -9.11
C LEU A 254 8.60 -1.21 -10.25
N MET A 255 9.17 -1.49 -11.42
CA MET A 255 8.43 -1.69 -12.66
C MET A 255 8.76 -2.99 -13.38
N SER A 256 7.70 -3.57 -13.97
CA SER A 256 7.69 -4.15 -15.31
C SER A 256 7.35 -3.04 -16.32
N SER A 257 8.13 -2.87 -17.38
CA SER A 257 8.10 -1.73 -18.32
C SER A 257 6.77 -1.55 -19.07
N HIS A 258 5.86 -0.67 -18.61
CA HIS A 258 4.59 -0.31 -19.27
C HIS A 258 4.22 1.19 -19.13
N PHE A 259 3.26 1.68 -19.93
CA PHE A 259 2.68 3.03 -19.89
C PHE A 259 1.51 3.11 -18.88
N ILE A 260 1.19 4.31 -18.36
CA ILE A 260 0.08 4.51 -17.40
C ILE A 260 -1.26 4.39 -18.13
N PHE A 261 -2.08 3.43 -17.73
CA PHE A 261 -3.48 3.28 -18.16
C PHE A 261 -3.69 3.44 -19.68
N VAL A 262 -3.23 2.45 -20.45
CA VAL A 262 -3.63 2.34 -21.87
C VAL A 262 -4.97 1.61 -21.90
N CYS A 263 -6.03 2.33 -22.29
CA CYS A 263 -7.33 1.74 -22.66
C CYS A 263 -7.26 1.01 -24.00
#